data_AF-A0A1F7A3D9-F1
#
_entry.id   AF-A0A1F7A3D9-F1
#
_cell.length_a   1.000
_cell.length_b   1.000
_cell.length_c   1.000
_cell.angle_alpha   90.00
_cell.angle_beta   90.00
_cell.angle_gamma   90.00
#
_symmetry.space_group_name_H-M   'P 1'
#
loop_
_entity.id
_entity.type
_entity.pdbx_description
1 polymer ?
#
loop_
_entity_poly.entity_id
_entity_poly.type
_entity_poly.pdbx_seq_one_letter_code
_entity_poly.pdbx_strand_id
1 'polypeptide(L)'
;MNKIISHPLVIVVLTVLAVLFIFSLRKTAQKSQIAIENVAILEESIQDLANQIEKERELIDYSNTDLAKEKILRDELLLQKPGEYVLQIPDDETLLIEDTIAKQKTPWEEWRAVLF
;
A
#
# COMPACT_ATOMS: atom_id res chain seq x y z
N MET A 1 -57.52 -37.46 -26.19
CA MET A 1 -56.35 -36.97 -25.43
C MET A 1 -56.12 -35.45 -25.59
N ASN A 2 -56.34 -34.87 -26.79
CA ASN A 2 -56.03 -33.44 -27.03
C ASN A 2 -56.95 -32.42 -26.34
N LYS A 3 -58.18 -32.79 -25.96
CA LYS A 3 -59.13 -31.86 -25.31
C LYS A 3 -58.79 -31.51 -23.86
N ILE A 4 -57.98 -32.33 -23.18
CA ILE A 4 -57.59 -32.11 -21.77
C ILE A 4 -56.49 -31.05 -21.71
N ILE A 5 -55.56 -31.05 -22.66
CA ILE A 5 -54.40 -30.14 -22.70
C ILE A 5 -54.83 -28.72 -23.13
N SER A 6 -55.88 -28.60 -23.95
CA SER A 6 -56.42 -27.31 -24.40
C SER A 6 -57.42 -26.68 -23.42
N HIS A 7 -57.62 -27.27 -22.25
CA HIS A 7 -58.54 -26.70 -21.25
C HIS A 7 -57.91 -25.41 -20.68
N PRO A 8 -58.63 -24.28 -20.63
CA PRO A 8 -58.07 -23.00 -20.20
C PRO A 8 -57.44 -23.05 -18.80
N LEU A 9 -58.01 -23.84 -17.87
CA LEU A 9 -57.38 -24.11 -16.56
C LEU A 9 -55.99 -24.74 -16.66
N VAL A 10 -55.78 -25.71 -17.55
CA VAL A 10 -54.48 -26.39 -17.70
C VAL A 10 -53.44 -25.40 -18.24
N ILE A 11 -53.84 -24.55 -19.18
CA ILE A 11 -52.97 -23.48 -19.71
C ILE A 11 -52.60 -22.49 -18.61
N VAL A 12 -53.54 -22.09 -17.75
CA VAL A 12 -53.27 -21.18 -16.62
C VAL A 12 -52.31 -21.82 -15.63
N VAL A 13 -52.53 -23.07 -15.22
CA VAL A 13 -51.64 -23.79 -14.30
C VAL A 13 -50.24 -23.95 -14.89
N LEU A 14 -50.14 -24.31 -16.16
CA LEU A 14 -48.86 -24.43 -16.87
C LEU A 14 -48.13 -23.08 -16.93
N THR A 15 -48.86 -21.99 -17.17
CA THR A 15 -48.31 -20.64 -17.21
C THR A 15 -47.77 -20.22 -15.85
N VAL A 16 -48.51 -20.48 -14.76
CA VAL A 16 -48.05 -20.20 -13.40
C VAL A 16 -46.81 -21.01 -13.07
N LEU A 17 -46.79 -22.30 -13.42
CA LEU A 17 -45.60 -23.16 -13.26
C LEU A 17 -44.40 -22.60 -14.04
N ALA A 18 -44.59 -22.21 -15.30
CA ALA A 18 -43.54 -21.64 -16.12
C ALA A 18 -42.95 -20.36 -15.49
N VAL A 19 -43.81 -19.46 -14.99
CA VAL A 19 -43.36 -18.24 -14.30
C VAL A 19 -42.57 -18.57 -13.03
N LEU A 20 -43.04 -19.52 -12.23
CA LEU A 20 -42.32 -19.96 -11.02
C LEU A 20 -40.96 -20.57 -11.36
N PHE A 21 -40.88 -21.39 -12.41
CA PHE A 21 -39.62 -21.97 -12.89
C PHE A 21 -38.65 -20.89 -13.36
N ILE A 22 -39.12 -19.92 -14.16
CA ILE A 22 -38.29 -18.80 -14.63
C ILE A 22 -37.74 -18.01 -13.45
N PHE A 23 -38.57 -17.72 -12.45
CA PHE A 23 -38.14 -16.99 -11.25
C PHE A 23 -37.12 -17.79 -10.43
N SER A 24 -37.37 -19.09 -10.25
CA SER A 24 -36.46 -19.99 -9.55
C SER A 24 -35.09 -20.09 -10.25
N LEU A 25 -35.09 -20.28 -11.58
CA LEU A 25 -33.85 -20.35 -12.36
C LEU A 25 -33.04 -19.06 -12.26
N ARG A 26 -33.70 -17.90 -12.36
CA ARG A 26 -33.02 -16.60 -12.22
C ARG A 26 -32.36 -16.45 -10.85
N LYS A 27 -33.06 -16.82 -9.77
CA LYS A 27 -32.52 -16.77 -8.41
C LYS A 27 -31.31 -17.70 -8.25
N THR A 28 -31.38 -18.89 -8.80
CA THR A 28 -30.28 -19.87 -8.77
C THR A 28 -29.07 -19.39 -9.58
N ALA A 29 -29.31 -18.83 -10.77
CA ALA A 29 -28.25 -18.28 -11.60
C ALA A 29 -27.49 -17.13 -10.90
N GLN A 30 -28.20 -16.21 -10.25
CA GLN A 30 -27.60 -15.13 -9.46
C GLN A 30 -26.75 -15.67 -8.30
N LYS A 31 -27.27 -16.64 -7.55
CA LYS A 31 -26.51 -17.28 -6.46
C LYS A 31 -25.24 -17.97 -6.98
N SER A 32 -25.33 -18.63 -8.12
CA SER A 32 -24.18 -19.30 -8.74
C SER A 32 -23.10 -18.30 -9.15
N GLN A 33 -23.48 -17.15 -9.71
CA GLN A 33 -22.52 -16.10 -10.08
C GLN A 33 -21.80 -15.53 -8.85
N ILE A 34 -22.56 -15.20 -7.79
CA ILE A 34 -21.98 -14.71 -6.53
C ILE A 34 -21.05 -15.76 -5.90
N ALA A 35 -21.41 -17.04 -5.95
CA ALA A 35 -20.55 -18.11 -5.43
C ALA A 35 -19.23 -18.22 -6.20
N ILE A 36 -19.26 -18.11 -7.53
CA ILE A 36 -18.05 -18.12 -8.36
C ILE A 36 -17.15 -16.93 -8.05
N GLU A 37 -17.74 -15.74 -7.93
CA GLU A 37 -17.00 -14.51 -7.58
C GLU A 37 -16.36 -14.63 -6.19
N ASN A 38 -17.09 -15.12 -5.20
CA ASN A 38 -16.56 -15.33 -3.86
C ASN A 38 -15.42 -16.35 -3.82
N VAL A 39 -15.48 -17.40 -4.63
CA VAL A 39 -14.39 -18.38 -4.74
C VAL A 39 -13.14 -17.70 -5.32
N ALA A 40 -13.29 -16.91 -6.38
CA ALA A 40 -12.17 -16.19 -6.98
C ALA A 40 -11.51 -15.20 -5.99
N ILE A 41 -12.31 -14.43 -5.25
CA ILE A 41 -11.80 -13.51 -4.22
C ILE A 41 -11.07 -14.27 -3.11
N LEU A 42 -11.60 -15.43 -2.71
CA LEU A 42 -10.99 -16.24 -1.67
C LEU A 42 -9.66 -16.85 -2.14
N GLU A 43 -9.59 -17.31 -3.39
CA GLU A 43 -8.35 -17.79 -4.01
C GLU A 43 -7.29 -16.68 -4.10
N GLU A 44 -7.67 -15.47 -4.53
CA GLU A 44 -6.79 -14.31 -4.54
C GLU A 44 -6.26 -13.98 -3.14
N SER A 45 -7.15 -14.01 -2.13
CA SER A 45 -6.77 -13.78 -0.73
C SER A 45 -5.78 -14.83 -0.23
N ILE A 46 -5.98 -16.10 -0.57
CA ILE A 46 -5.05 -17.19 -0.21
C ILE A 46 -3.66 -16.93 -0.84
N GLN A 47 -3.62 -16.52 -2.10
CA GLN A 47 -2.37 -16.24 -2.79
C GLN A 47 -1.64 -15.03 -2.20
N ASP A 48 -2.36 -13.96 -1.88
CA ASP A 48 -1.78 -12.80 -1.21
C ASP A 48 -1.21 -13.15 0.17
N LEU A 49 -1.96 -13.88 0.99
CA LEU A 49 -1.48 -14.36 2.29
C LEU A 49 -0.24 -15.26 2.15
N ALA A 50 -0.19 -16.13 1.14
CA ALA A 50 0.99 -16.95 0.89
C ALA A 50 2.22 -16.12 0.55
N ASN A 51 2.06 -15.08 -0.29
CA ASN A 51 3.14 -14.15 -0.62
C ASN A 51 3.61 -13.35 0.60
N GLN A 52 2.68 -12.91 1.45
CA GLN A 52 3.02 -12.22 2.70
C GLN A 52 3.82 -13.14 3.64
N ILE A 53 3.40 -14.40 3.80
CA ILE A 53 4.13 -15.37 4.61
C ILE A 53 5.54 -15.58 4.10
N GLU A 54 5.73 -15.69 2.78
CA GLU A 54 7.06 -15.87 2.20
C GLU A 54 7.94 -14.64 2.43
N LYS A 55 7.39 -13.44 2.21
CA LYS A 55 8.12 -12.18 2.48
C LYS A 55 8.53 -12.05 3.95
N GLU A 56 7.63 -12.37 4.87
CA GLU A 56 7.95 -12.35 6.30
C GLU A 56 9.01 -13.40 6.68
N ARG A 57 9.00 -14.57 6.03
CA ARG A 57 10.06 -15.57 6.19
C ARG A 57 11.41 -15.04 5.70
N GLU A 58 11.46 -14.44 4.51
CA GLU A 58 12.68 -13.83 3.99
C GLU A 58 13.23 -12.74 4.94
N LEU A 59 12.35 -11.93 5.53
CA LEU A 59 12.73 -10.90 6.50
C LEU A 59 13.28 -11.52 7.80
N ILE A 60 12.65 -12.58 8.30
CA ILE A 60 13.15 -13.31 9.47
C ILE A 60 14.52 -13.90 9.17
N ASP A 61 14.67 -14.59 8.04
CA ASP A 61 15.93 -15.19 7.62
C ASP A 61 17.02 -14.13 7.48
N TYR A 62 16.71 -13.00 6.83
CA TYR A 62 17.60 -11.85 6.75
C TYR A 62 17.98 -11.32 8.14
N SER A 63 17.01 -11.12 9.03
CA SER A 63 17.27 -10.60 10.39
C SER A 63 18.18 -11.50 11.22
N ASN A 64 18.16 -12.81 10.95
CA ASN A 64 19.00 -13.79 11.61
C ASN A 64 20.43 -13.84 11.06
N THR A 65 20.69 -13.24 9.89
CA THR A 65 22.04 -13.16 9.32
C THR A 65 22.96 -12.27 10.15
N ASP A 66 24.26 -12.58 10.09
CA ASP A 66 25.29 -11.78 10.76
C ASP A 66 25.37 -10.35 10.20
N LEU A 67 24.99 -10.15 8.93
CA LEU A 67 24.94 -8.84 8.28
C LEU A 67 23.84 -7.95 8.89
N ALA A 68 22.64 -8.50 9.10
CA ALA A 68 21.55 -7.74 9.72
C ALA A 68 21.87 -7.38 11.17
N LYS A 69 22.49 -8.30 11.92
CA LYS A 69 22.99 -8.03 13.28
C LYS A 69 24.05 -6.94 13.27
N GLU A 70 25.02 -7.01 12.35
CA GLU A 70 26.06 -5.98 12.20
C GLU A 70 25.45 -4.62 11.85
N LYS A 71 24.47 -4.58 10.95
CA LYS A 71 23.75 -3.36 10.61
C LYS A 71 23.08 -2.75 11.84
N ILE A 72 22.35 -3.55 12.63
CA ILE A 72 21.73 -3.08 13.88
C ILE A 72 22.80 -2.54 14.85
N LEU A 73 23.93 -3.24 15.02
CA LEU A 73 25.02 -2.77 15.88
C LEU A 73 25.62 -1.44 15.41
N ARG A 74 25.74 -1.22 14.09
CA ARG A 74 26.28 0.01 13.51
C ARG A 74 25.29 1.17 13.57
N ASP A 75 24.03 0.90 13.24
CA ASP A 75 22.99 1.93 13.10
C ASP A 75 22.42 2.35 14.47
N GLU A 76 22.14 1.40 15.36
CA GLU A 76 21.47 1.66 16.65
C GLU A 76 22.45 1.90 17.80
N LEU A 77 23.56 1.16 17.83
CA LEU A 77 24.52 1.26 18.93
C LEU A 77 25.73 2.13 18.59
N LEU A 78 25.81 2.64 17.36
CA LEU A 78 26.94 3.44 16.84
C LEU A 78 28.30 2.78 17.13
N LEU A 79 28.32 1.45 17.21
CA LEU A 79 29.51 0.68 17.56
C LEU A 79 30.44 0.64 16.35
N GLN A 80 31.67 1.08 16.57
CA GLN A 80 32.70 1.16 15.54
C GLN A 80 33.63 -0.04 15.63
N LYS A 81 33.99 -0.62 14.49
CA LYS A 81 35.12 -1.55 14.44
C LYS A 81 36.43 -0.76 14.52
N PRO A 82 37.49 -1.32 15.12
CA PRO A 82 38.78 -0.64 15.21
C PRO A 82 39.29 -0.27 13.81
N GLY A 83 39.49 1.03 13.57
CA GLY A 83 39.93 1.59 12.29
C GLY A 83 38.86 2.29 11.44
N GLU A 84 37.61 2.34 11.90
CA GLU A 84 36.52 3.08 11.22
C GLU A 84 36.40 4.53 11.74
N TYR A 85 36.03 5.46 10.86
CA TYR A 85 35.76 6.86 11.20
C TYR A 85 34.28 7.17 10.92
N VAL A 86 33.54 7.60 11.95
CA VAL A 86 32.14 8.00 11.81
C VAL A 86 32.07 9.50 11.54
N LEU A 87 31.54 9.86 10.38
CA LEU A 87 31.23 11.23 10.00
C LEU A 87 29.77 11.52 10.40
N GLN A 88 29.58 12.21 11.53
CA GLN A 88 28.28 12.79 11.85
C GLN A 88 28.07 14.02 10.97
N ILE A 89 27.09 13.96 10.06
CA ILE A 89 26.63 15.11 9.31
C ILE A 89 25.65 15.83 10.23
N PRO A 90 25.95 17.07 10.67
CA PRO A 90 25.00 17.82 11.47
C PRO A 90 23.73 18.04 10.65
N ASP A 91 22.57 17.65 11.21
CA ASP A 91 21.27 18.01 10.66
C ASP A 91 21.19 19.53 10.70
N ASP A 92 21.31 20.14 9.51
CA ASP A 92 21.33 21.58 9.24
C ASP A 92 21.47 22.41 10.51
N GLU A 93 22.72 22.69 10.90
CA GLU A 93 22.98 23.87 11.70
C GLU A 93 22.36 25.03 10.91
N THR A 94 21.17 25.49 11.33
CA THR A 94 20.79 26.87 11.09
C THR A 94 21.95 27.67 11.62
N LEU A 95 22.85 28.05 10.71
CA LEU A 95 23.90 29.01 10.95
C LEU A 95 23.16 30.24 11.47
N LEU A 96 23.07 30.35 12.79
CA LEU A 96 22.90 31.63 13.44
C LEU A 96 24.18 32.35 13.06
N ILE A 97 24.13 33.04 11.93
CA ILE A 97 25.08 34.06 11.58
C ILE A 97 24.96 35.06 12.72
N GLU A 98 25.83 34.88 13.71
CA GLU A 98 26.04 35.85 14.75
C GLU A 98 26.56 37.09 14.02
N ASP A 99 25.65 38.06 13.81
CA ASP A 99 25.91 39.33 13.15
C ASP A 99 26.99 40.09 13.94
N THR A 100 28.23 39.70 13.69
CA THR A 100 29.43 40.42 14.09
C THR A 100 29.59 41.59 13.14
N ILE A 101 28.81 42.64 13.43
CA ILE A 101 29.06 44.07 13.20
C ILE A 101 30.09 44.39 12.10
N ALA A 102 29.60 44.78 10.93
CA ALA A 102 30.27 45.82 10.14
C ALA A 102 29.19 46.75 9.58
N LYS A 103 29.15 47.98 10.11
CA LYS A 103 28.36 49.08 9.55
C LYS A 103 28.78 49.22 8.09
N GLN A 104 27.98 48.69 7.16
CA GLN A 104 28.24 48.84 5.73
C GLN A 104 28.18 50.33 5.43
N LYS A 105 29.31 50.90 5.02
CA LYS A 105 29.39 52.30 4.62
C LYS A 105 28.47 52.50 3.42
N THR A 106 27.68 53.56 3.44
CA THR A 106 26.83 53.86 2.28
C THR A 106 27.74 54.22 1.09
N PRO A 107 27.32 53.98 -0.17
CA PRO A 107 28.14 54.27 -1.35
C PRO A 107 28.75 55.68 -1.33
N TRP A 108 28.01 56.66 -0.80
CA TRP A 108 28.47 58.03 -0.63
C TRP A 108 29.71 58.20 0.27
N GLU A 109 29.84 57.41 1.33
CA GLU A 109 31.00 57.44 2.23
C GLU A 109 32.24 56.84 1.56
N GLU A 110 32.08 55.88 0.64
CA GLU A 110 33.18 55.36 -0.18
C GLU A 110 33.67 56.41 -1.18
N TRP A 111 32.75 57.09 -1.87
CA TRP A 111 33.11 58.14 -2.84
C TRP A 111 33.87 59.30 -2.20
N ARG A 112 33.53 59.66 -0.96
CA ARG A 112 34.21 60.74 -0.24
C ARG A 112 35.68 60.42 0.07
N ALA A 113 36.01 59.16 0.34
CA ALA A 113 37.36 58.72 0.65
C ALA A 113 38.30 58.68 -0.57
N VAL A 114 37.73 58.70 -1.78
CA VAL A 114 38.51 58.67 -3.04
C VAL A 114 38.76 60.08 -3.58
N LEU A 115 37.90 61.04 -3.25
CA LEU A 115 37.96 62.40 -3.78
C LEU A 115 38.73 63.40 -2.91
N PHE A 116 39.12 63.01 -1.68
CA PHE A 116 39.92 63.79 -0.74
C PHE A 116 41.05 62.95 -0.17
#